data_AF-A0A7C0UTP3-F1
#
_entry.id   AF-A0A7C0UTP3-F1
#
_cell.length_a   1.000
_cell.length_b   1.000
_cell.length_c   1.000
_cell.angle_alpha   90.00
_cell.angle_beta   90.00
_cell.angle_gamma   90.00
#
_symmetry.space_group_name_H-M   'P 1'
#
loop_
_entity.id
_entity.type
_entity.pdbx_description
1 polymer ?
#
loop_
_entity_poly.entity_id
_entity_poly.type
_entity_poly.pdbx_seq_one_letter_code
_entity_poly.pdbx_strand_id
1 'polypeptide(L)'
;MKPITRVFLLLLILAAVCAFFVSELKLRGLDIGFPIDAAWIHYVFARNLANGELFTFNRGVHVMGSTSPLWVFLLTPAFWISPSEGFRVWWGLILGLTLHLATAVILYLKFRRYGDPFAFLVAASLLSIGRLVWASLSGMETSLFCFLSVASWLAAVAVKSGRAKPLWLGLMLALTIYARPEGYLLSAVLLCWLALDTSE
;
A
#
# COMPACT_ATOMS: atom_id res chain seq x y z
N MET A 1 12.47 -26.15 -6.39
CA MET A 1 11.02 -26.30 -6.71
C MET A 1 10.80 -26.09 -8.19
N LYS A 2 10.04 -26.97 -8.85
CA LYS A 2 9.69 -26.82 -10.26
C LYS A 2 8.78 -25.60 -10.48
N PRO A 3 8.81 -24.93 -11.65
CA PRO A 3 7.98 -23.75 -11.94
C PRO A 3 6.48 -23.96 -11.68
N ILE A 4 5.97 -25.15 -12.04
CA ILE A 4 4.59 -25.59 -11.82
C ILE A 4 4.18 -25.51 -10.35
N THR A 5 5.07 -25.94 -9.43
CA THR A 5 4.78 -25.91 -7.99
C THR A 5 4.61 -24.48 -7.47
N ARG A 6 5.33 -23.51 -8.05
CA ARG A 6 5.24 -22.10 -7.62
C ARG A 6 3.98 -21.43 -8.12
N VAL A 7 3.62 -21.67 -9.38
CA VAL A 7 2.35 -21.18 -9.94
C VAL A 7 1.18 -21.73 -9.14
N PHE A 8 1.21 -23.03 -8.84
CA PHE A 8 0.19 -23.66 -8.00
C PHE A 8 0.09 -23.02 -6.61
N LEU A 9 1.20 -22.75 -5.94
CA LEU A 9 1.18 -22.10 -4.62
C LEU A 9 0.73 -20.64 -4.68
N LEU A 10 1.08 -19.88 -5.72
CA LEU A 10 0.57 -18.51 -5.91
C LEU A 10 -0.96 -18.52 -6.12
N LEU A 11 -1.46 -19.47 -6.89
CA LEU A 11 -2.90 -19.65 -7.09
C LEU A 11 -3.59 -20.05 -5.78
N LEU A 12 -2.97 -20.91 -4.96
CA LEU A 12 -3.49 -21.25 -3.64
C LEU A 12 -3.52 -20.05 -2.68
N ILE A 13 -2.46 -19.24 -2.68
CA ILE A 13 -2.41 -18.01 -1.88
C ILE A 13 -3.48 -17.03 -2.34
N LEU A 14 -3.61 -16.81 -3.66
CA LEU A 14 -4.66 -15.96 -4.20
C LEU A 14 -6.05 -16.49 -3.85
N ALA A 15 -6.27 -17.81 -3.96
CA ALA A 15 -7.51 -18.45 -3.57
C ALA A 15 -7.79 -18.28 -2.07
N ALA A 16 -6.78 -18.37 -1.20
CA ALA A 16 -6.91 -18.14 0.23
C ALA A 16 -7.25 -16.67 0.55
N VAL A 17 -6.64 -15.71 -0.14
CA VAL A 17 -6.97 -14.27 -0.03
C VAL A 17 -8.40 -14.02 -0.49
N CYS A 18 -8.82 -14.60 -1.62
CA CYS A 18 -10.20 -14.52 -2.09
C CYS A 18 -11.18 -15.17 -1.10
N ALA A 19 -10.84 -16.34 -0.54
CA ALA A 19 -11.68 -17.03 0.44
C ALA A 19 -11.82 -16.22 1.73
N PHE A 20 -10.72 -15.61 2.21
CA PHE A 20 -10.73 -14.69 3.34
C PHE A 20 -11.64 -13.50 3.07
N PHE A 21 -11.50 -12.86 1.91
CA PHE A 21 -12.35 -11.72 1.52
C PHE A 21 -13.84 -12.09 1.42
N VAL A 22 -14.17 -13.23 0.80
CA VAL A 22 -15.53 -13.74 0.73
C VAL A 22 -16.08 -14.05 2.13
N SER A 23 -15.25 -14.58 3.03
CA SER A 23 -15.66 -14.85 4.41
C SER A 23 -16.00 -13.56 5.16
N GLU A 24 -15.20 -12.51 4.98
CA GLU A 24 -15.48 -11.17 5.52
C GLU A 24 -16.78 -10.59 4.97
N LEU A 25 -17.00 -10.66 3.66
CA LEU A 25 -18.25 -10.19 3.06
C LEU A 25 -19.47 -10.94 3.61
N LYS A 26 -19.37 -12.26 3.77
CA LYS A 26 -20.44 -13.08 4.35
C LYS A 26 -20.74 -12.70 5.80
N LEU A 27 -19.71 -12.45 6.60
CA LEU A 27 -19.87 -11.99 7.99
C LEU A 27 -20.57 -10.63 8.09
N ARG A 28 -20.47 -9.81 7.04
CA ARG A 28 -21.12 -8.50 6.93
C ARG A 28 -22.47 -8.54 6.20
N GLY A 29 -23.06 -9.72 6.01
CA GLY A 29 -24.37 -9.85 5.35
C GLY A 29 -24.35 -9.54 3.85
N LEU A 30 -23.18 -9.62 3.21
CA LEU A 30 -22.93 -9.25 1.80
C LEU A 30 -23.01 -7.75 1.51
N ASP A 31 -23.08 -6.90 2.54
CA ASP A 31 -23.01 -5.46 2.37
C ASP A 31 -21.59 -5.03 1.95
N ILE A 32 -21.53 -4.26 0.87
CA ILE A 32 -20.29 -3.76 0.28
C ILE A 32 -19.92 -2.46 1.01
N GLY A 33 -19.04 -2.59 2.01
CA GLY A 33 -18.48 -1.47 2.76
C GLY A 33 -17.06 -1.75 3.23
N PHE A 34 -16.42 -0.77 3.87
CA PHE A 34 -15.13 -1.00 4.51
C PHE A 34 -15.28 -1.83 5.79
N PRO A 35 -14.33 -2.74 6.11
CA PRO A 35 -14.33 -3.47 7.38
C PRO A 35 -14.12 -2.56 8.59
N ILE A 36 -13.50 -1.41 8.37
CA ILE A 36 -13.05 -0.51 9.42
C ILE A 36 -13.59 0.88 9.17
N ASP A 37 -14.20 1.45 10.20
CA ASP A 37 -14.88 2.74 10.11
C ASP A 37 -13.93 3.89 9.74
N ALA A 38 -12.67 3.79 10.16
CA ALA A 38 -11.64 4.77 9.86
C ALA A 38 -11.42 4.99 8.36
N ALA A 39 -11.69 3.98 7.52
CA ALA A 39 -11.56 4.11 6.07
C ALA A 39 -12.53 5.16 5.49
N TRP A 40 -13.71 5.30 6.09
CA TRP A 40 -14.71 6.29 5.65
C TRP A 40 -14.25 7.72 5.83
N ILE A 41 -13.35 8.00 6.78
CA ILE A 41 -12.77 9.34 6.98
C ILE A 41 -11.99 9.77 5.74
N HIS A 42 -11.18 8.88 5.16
CA HIS A 42 -10.47 9.17 3.90
C HIS A 42 -11.43 9.44 2.75
N TYR A 43 -12.58 8.77 2.72
CA TYR A 43 -13.61 8.96 1.70
C TYR A 43 -14.34 10.28 1.83
N VAL A 44 -14.60 10.74 3.06
CA VAL A 44 -15.13 12.10 3.29
C VAL A 44 -14.16 13.15 2.74
N PHE A 45 -12.86 13.03 3.06
CA PHE A 45 -11.85 13.94 2.53
C PHE A 45 -11.74 13.84 0.99
N ALA A 46 -11.76 12.64 0.42
CA ALA A 46 -11.68 12.45 -1.03
C ALA A 46 -12.91 13.03 -1.75
N ARG A 47 -14.10 12.88 -1.17
CA ARG A 47 -15.34 13.49 -1.68
C ARG A 47 -15.26 15.01 -1.66
N ASN A 48 -14.82 15.59 -0.55
CA ASN A 48 -14.77 17.04 -0.38
C ASN A 48 -13.68 17.64 -1.30
N LEU A 49 -12.54 16.97 -1.41
CA LEU A 49 -11.49 17.33 -2.38
C LEU A 49 -12.01 17.26 -3.82
N ALA A 50 -12.76 16.22 -4.18
CA ALA A 50 -13.38 16.09 -5.50
C ALA A 50 -14.36 17.22 -5.82
N ASN A 51 -14.99 17.82 -4.81
CA ASN A 51 -15.92 18.95 -4.93
C ASN A 51 -15.23 20.33 -4.82
N GLY A 52 -13.90 20.39 -4.73
CA GLY A 52 -13.16 21.65 -4.59
C GLY A 52 -13.12 22.23 -3.17
N GLU A 53 -13.58 21.48 -2.17
CA GLU A 53 -13.62 21.90 -0.76
C GLU A 53 -12.30 21.59 0.00
N LEU A 54 -11.25 21.18 -0.73
CA LEU A 54 -9.93 20.80 -0.21
C LEU A 54 -10.03 19.72 0.91
N PHE A 55 -9.05 19.68 1.82
CA PHE A 55 -9.04 18.77 2.98
C PHE A 55 -9.94 19.28 4.11
N THR A 56 -11.24 19.18 3.90
CA THR A 56 -12.27 19.49 4.91
C THR A 56 -13.02 18.22 5.28
N PHE A 57 -13.42 18.07 6.55
CA PHE A 57 -14.31 16.99 6.98
C PHE A 57 -15.76 17.48 6.96
N ASN A 58 -16.01 18.57 7.69
CA ASN A 58 -17.22 19.38 7.60
C ASN A 58 -17.00 20.51 6.61
N ARG A 59 -17.97 20.76 5.72
CA ARG A 59 -17.89 21.82 4.72
C ARG A 59 -17.65 23.17 5.36
N GLY A 60 -16.73 23.95 4.77
CA GLY A 60 -16.35 25.27 5.28
C GLY A 60 -15.46 25.25 6.54
N VAL A 61 -15.16 24.08 7.10
CA VAL A 61 -14.29 23.95 8.28
C VAL A 61 -13.01 23.21 7.89
N HIS A 62 -11.92 23.98 7.75
CA HIS A 62 -10.60 23.43 7.50
C HIS A 62 -10.07 22.73 8.76
N VAL A 63 -9.66 21.48 8.60
CA VAL A 63 -9.10 20.67 9.69
C VAL A 63 -7.84 19.99 9.21
N MET A 64 -6.83 19.90 10.08
CA MET A 64 -5.67 19.03 9.85
C MET A 64 -6.03 17.57 10.18
N GLY A 65 -7.05 17.04 9.49
CA GLY A 65 -7.65 15.74 9.84
C GLY A 65 -7.18 14.56 8.98
N SER A 66 -6.38 14.80 7.93
CA SER A 66 -5.85 13.73 7.09
C SER A 66 -4.38 13.47 7.43
N THR A 67 -4.12 12.34 8.09
CA THR A 67 -2.76 11.82 8.33
C THR A 67 -2.19 11.08 7.12
N SER A 68 -2.97 10.95 6.04
CA SER A 68 -2.59 10.24 4.81
C SER A 68 -3.06 10.97 3.55
N PRO A 69 -2.60 12.22 3.30
CA PRO A 69 -3.03 13.00 2.15
C PRO A 69 -2.88 12.28 0.81
N LEU A 70 -1.79 11.53 0.61
CA LEU A 70 -1.55 10.81 -0.64
C LEU A 70 -2.63 9.75 -0.90
N TRP A 71 -3.11 9.07 0.13
CA TRP A 71 -4.19 8.11 0.00
C TRP A 71 -5.50 8.79 -0.42
N VAL A 72 -5.84 9.92 0.19
CA VAL A 72 -7.01 10.74 -0.20
C VAL A 72 -6.93 11.14 -1.67
N PHE A 73 -5.76 11.60 -2.14
CA PHE A 73 -5.57 11.93 -3.56
C PHE A 73 -5.81 10.74 -4.48
N LEU A 74 -5.39 9.54 -4.11
CA LEU A 74 -5.62 8.33 -4.92
C LEU A 74 -7.07 7.85 -4.90
N LEU A 75 -7.84 8.16 -3.86
CA LEU A 75 -9.27 7.84 -3.76
C LEU A 75 -10.16 8.87 -4.48
N THR A 76 -9.71 10.12 -4.58
CA THR A 76 -10.48 11.24 -5.16
C THR A 76 -11.01 10.96 -6.57
N PRO A 77 -10.27 10.36 -7.52
CA PRO A 77 -10.77 10.05 -8.85
C PRO A 77 -12.05 9.20 -8.87
N ALA A 78 -12.26 8.34 -7.87
CA ALA A 78 -13.47 7.50 -7.81
C ALA A 78 -14.75 8.34 -7.73
N PHE A 79 -14.69 9.54 -7.16
CA PHE A 79 -15.81 10.47 -7.04
C PHE A 79 -16.12 11.21 -8.34
N TRP A 80 -15.14 11.38 -9.23
CA TRP A 80 -15.34 11.95 -10.57
C TRP A 80 -15.85 10.90 -11.57
N ILE A 81 -15.45 9.64 -11.39
CA ILE A 81 -15.79 8.55 -12.33
C ILE A 81 -17.21 8.02 -12.10
N SER A 82 -17.65 7.88 -10.84
CA SER A 82 -18.96 7.27 -10.56
C SER A 82 -19.66 7.88 -9.33
N PRO A 83 -20.99 8.07 -9.39
CA PRO A 83 -21.78 8.39 -8.21
C PRO A 83 -22.01 7.17 -7.28
N SER A 84 -21.80 5.94 -7.77
CA SER A 84 -22.07 4.71 -7.03
C SER A 84 -21.16 4.53 -5.82
N GLU A 85 -21.74 4.34 -4.63
CA GLU A 85 -20.99 4.05 -3.41
C GLU A 85 -20.22 2.73 -3.52
N GLY A 86 -20.86 1.70 -4.05
CA GLY A 86 -20.22 0.40 -4.27
C GLY A 86 -18.99 0.51 -5.17
N PHE A 87 -19.06 1.29 -6.26
CA PHE A 87 -17.90 1.54 -7.12
C PHE A 87 -16.74 2.18 -6.35
N ARG A 88 -17.04 3.19 -5.53
CA ARG A 88 -16.03 3.90 -4.74
C ARG A 88 -15.41 2.96 -3.71
N VAL A 89 -16.18 2.10 -3.05
CA VAL A 89 -15.63 1.10 -2.12
C VAL A 89 -14.69 0.15 -2.85
N TRP A 90 -15.12 -0.42 -3.98
CA TRP A 90 -14.29 -1.30 -4.79
C TRP A 90 -13.00 -0.65 -5.28
N TRP A 91 -13.03 0.64 -5.63
CA TRP A 91 -11.84 1.39 -5.99
C TRP A 91 -10.76 1.32 -4.90
N GLY A 92 -11.11 1.60 -3.64
CA GLY A 92 -10.18 1.57 -2.52
C GLY A 92 -9.68 0.15 -2.21
N LEU A 93 -10.59 -0.84 -2.25
CA LEU A 93 -10.24 -2.25 -2.00
C LEU A 93 -9.29 -2.80 -3.07
N ILE A 94 -9.58 -2.54 -4.35
CA ILE A 94 -8.75 -2.98 -5.47
C ILE A 94 -7.39 -2.28 -5.40
N LEU A 95 -7.37 -0.97 -5.14
CA LEU A 95 -6.12 -0.23 -5.01
C LEU A 95 -5.24 -0.78 -3.89
N GLY A 96 -5.82 -1.05 -2.70
CA GLY A 96 -5.13 -1.65 -1.57
C GLY A 96 -4.58 -3.05 -1.87
N LEU A 97 -5.37 -3.89 -2.55
CA LEU A 97 -4.95 -5.23 -2.97
C LEU A 97 -3.83 -5.16 -4.02
N THR A 98 -3.97 -4.30 -5.04
CA THR A 98 -2.96 -4.12 -6.09
C THR A 98 -1.62 -3.70 -5.49
N LEU A 99 -1.60 -2.75 -4.54
CA LEU A 99 -0.38 -2.30 -3.87
C LEU A 99 0.25 -3.40 -3.01
N HIS A 100 -0.57 -4.22 -2.35
CA HIS A 100 -0.08 -5.37 -1.59
C HIS A 100 0.57 -6.44 -2.50
N LEU A 101 -0.09 -6.78 -3.61
CA LEU A 101 0.46 -7.70 -4.61
C LEU A 101 1.74 -7.14 -5.26
N ALA A 102 1.75 -5.85 -5.61
CA ALA A 102 2.92 -5.19 -6.17
C ALA A 102 4.11 -5.23 -5.19
N THR A 103 3.87 -5.05 -3.90
CA THR A 103 4.90 -5.19 -2.85
C THR A 103 5.49 -6.60 -2.85
N ALA A 104 4.64 -7.64 -2.89
CA ALA A 104 5.10 -9.04 -2.95
C ALA A 104 5.94 -9.33 -4.20
N VAL A 105 5.51 -8.84 -5.38
CA VAL A 105 6.22 -9.01 -6.66
C VAL A 105 7.58 -8.34 -6.63
N ILE A 106 7.66 -7.10 -6.15
CA ILE A 106 8.93 -6.36 -6.04
C ILE A 106 9.91 -7.08 -5.13
N LEU A 107 9.45 -7.55 -3.96
CA LEU A 107 10.29 -8.30 -3.03
C LEU A 107 10.74 -9.64 -3.62
N TYR A 108 9.84 -10.37 -4.29
CA TYR A 108 10.22 -11.58 -5.02
C TYR A 108 11.37 -11.28 -5.98
N LEU A 109 11.19 -10.33 -6.89
CA LEU A 109 12.19 -9.95 -7.89
C LEU A 109 13.52 -9.53 -7.24
N LYS A 110 13.47 -8.74 -6.17
CA LYS A 110 14.65 -8.30 -5.42
C LYS A 110 15.44 -9.46 -4.83
N PHE A 111 14.75 -10.45 -4.27
CA PHE A 111 15.38 -11.55 -3.55
C PHE A 111 15.69 -12.78 -4.44
N ARG A 112 15.26 -12.79 -5.72
CA ARG A 112 15.59 -13.89 -6.67
C ARG A 112 17.07 -14.17 -6.79
N ARG A 113 17.92 -13.14 -6.64
CA ARG A 113 19.39 -13.28 -6.68
C ARG A 113 19.96 -14.20 -5.59
N TYR A 114 19.20 -14.46 -4.52
CA TYR A 114 19.57 -15.38 -3.44
C TYR A 114 18.94 -16.77 -3.61
N GLY A 115 18.33 -17.03 -4.77
CA GLY A 115 17.63 -18.26 -5.07
C GLY A 115 16.12 -18.09 -5.07
N ASP A 116 15.48 -18.63 -6.09
CA ASP A 116 14.04 -18.53 -6.27
C ASP A 116 13.20 -19.10 -5.09
N PRO A 117 13.59 -20.20 -4.38
CA PRO A 117 12.82 -20.67 -3.22
C PRO A 117 12.76 -19.63 -2.09
N PHE A 118 13.86 -18.93 -1.84
CA PHE A 118 13.92 -17.88 -0.82
C PHE A 118 13.08 -16.66 -1.23
N ALA A 119 13.21 -16.21 -2.48
CA ALA A 119 12.38 -15.15 -3.04
C ALA A 119 10.88 -15.47 -2.95
N PHE A 120 10.51 -16.71 -3.27
CA PHE A 120 9.14 -17.18 -3.16
C PHE A 120 8.67 -17.17 -1.70
N LEU A 121 9.50 -17.64 -0.76
CA LEU A 121 9.16 -17.61 0.67
C LEU A 121 8.86 -16.18 1.14
N VAL A 122 9.72 -15.20 0.80
CA VAL A 122 9.51 -13.79 1.17
C VAL A 122 8.17 -13.27 0.66
N ALA A 123 7.87 -13.49 -0.63
CA ALA A 123 6.62 -13.03 -1.22
C ALA A 123 5.40 -13.77 -0.65
N ALA A 124 5.48 -15.09 -0.49
CA ALA A 124 4.42 -15.91 0.06
C ALA A 124 4.12 -15.55 1.52
N SER A 125 5.14 -15.24 2.33
CA SER A 125 4.96 -14.75 3.69
C SER A 125 4.17 -13.45 3.71
N LEU A 126 4.52 -12.47 2.87
CA LEU A 126 3.78 -11.21 2.79
C LEU A 126 2.29 -11.43 2.47
N LEU A 127 2.01 -12.32 1.50
CA LEU A 127 0.67 -12.61 1.02
C LEU A 127 -0.16 -13.54 1.94
N SER A 128 0.46 -14.13 2.96
CA SER A 128 -0.20 -15.06 3.89
C SER A 128 -0.33 -14.52 5.31
N ILE A 129 0.37 -13.43 5.66
CA ILE A 129 0.19 -12.77 6.95
C ILE A 129 -1.21 -12.12 6.97
N GLY A 130 -2.13 -12.72 7.73
CA GLY A 130 -3.54 -12.32 7.78
C GLY A 130 -3.74 -10.83 8.08
N ARG A 131 -2.90 -10.21 8.90
CA ARG A 131 -2.96 -8.76 9.17
C ARG A 131 -2.68 -7.90 7.94
N LEU A 132 -1.74 -8.32 7.08
CA LEU A 132 -1.41 -7.59 5.85
C LEU A 132 -2.46 -7.82 4.77
N VAL A 133 -2.97 -9.06 4.68
CA VAL A 133 -4.10 -9.39 3.79
C VAL A 133 -5.33 -8.56 4.16
N TRP A 134 -5.70 -8.55 5.45
CA TRP A 134 -6.82 -7.74 5.94
C TRP A 134 -6.59 -6.25 5.70
N ALA A 135 -5.38 -5.74 5.99
CA ALA A 135 -5.04 -4.35 5.73
C ALA A 135 -5.17 -3.99 4.24
N SER A 136 -4.83 -4.91 3.33
CA SER A 136 -4.98 -4.69 1.88
C SER A 136 -6.42 -4.59 1.41
N LEU A 137 -7.37 -5.09 2.21
CA LEU A 137 -8.80 -5.12 1.92
C LEU A 137 -9.58 -4.23 2.90
N SER A 138 -8.89 -3.27 3.53
CA SER A 138 -9.48 -2.41 4.56
C SER A 138 -9.99 -1.06 4.07
N GLY A 139 -9.57 -0.63 2.88
CA GLY A 139 -9.78 0.75 2.41
C GLY A 139 -8.83 1.77 3.03
N MET A 140 -7.90 1.33 3.87
CA MET A 140 -6.87 2.15 4.48
C MET A 140 -5.60 2.21 3.61
N GLU A 141 -4.81 3.24 3.83
CA GLU A 141 -3.53 3.53 3.20
C GLU A 141 -2.40 2.53 3.52
N THR A 142 -2.62 1.56 4.41
CA THR A 142 -1.57 0.66 4.92
C THR A 142 -0.81 -0.04 3.79
N SER A 143 -1.50 -0.55 2.76
CA SER A 143 -0.85 -1.16 1.60
C SER A 143 -0.01 -0.17 0.79
N LEU A 144 -0.47 1.08 0.66
CA LEU A 144 0.28 2.16 0.02
C LEU A 144 1.57 2.44 0.81
N PHE A 145 1.47 2.55 2.13
CA PHE A 145 2.62 2.78 2.99
C PHE A 145 3.63 1.64 2.93
N CYS A 146 3.17 0.38 2.96
CA CYS A 146 4.05 -0.78 2.79
C CYS A 146 4.77 -0.76 1.44
N PHE A 147 4.03 -0.50 0.35
CA PHE A 147 4.59 -0.42 -1.00
C PHE A 147 5.66 0.69 -1.10
N LEU A 148 5.33 1.90 -0.65
CA LEU A 148 6.25 3.04 -0.68
C LEU A 148 7.45 2.88 0.25
N SER A 149 7.28 2.18 1.37
CA SER A 149 8.41 1.84 2.26
C SER A 149 9.42 0.93 1.57
N VAL A 150 8.94 -0.11 0.88
CA VAL A 150 9.81 -1.00 0.09
C VAL A 150 10.44 -0.24 -1.09
N ALA A 151 9.67 0.60 -1.79
CA ALA A 151 10.19 1.42 -2.89
C ALA A 151 11.28 2.40 -2.41
N SER A 152 11.07 3.06 -1.27
CA SER A 152 12.05 3.95 -0.63
C SER A 152 13.33 3.24 -0.24
N TRP A 153 13.21 2.05 0.36
CA TRP A 153 14.38 1.21 0.68
C TRP A 153 15.16 0.82 -0.59
N LEU A 154 14.47 0.40 -1.65
CA LEU A 154 15.11 0.05 -2.92
C LEU A 154 15.78 1.26 -3.58
N ALA A 155 15.16 2.43 -3.53
CA ALA A 155 15.76 3.68 -4.00
C ALA A 155 17.03 4.01 -3.20
N ALA A 156 17.01 3.86 -1.88
CA ALA A 156 18.19 4.07 -1.02
C ALA A 156 19.32 3.11 -1.39
N VAL A 157 19.03 1.81 -1.55
CA VAL A 157 20.02 0.82 -2.01
C VAL A 157 20.58 1.16 -3.38
N ALA A 158 19.73 1.62 -4.31
CA ALA A 158 20.17 2.02 -5.65
C ALA A 158 21.10 3.23 -5.60
N VAL A 159 20.76 4.26 -4.80
CA VAL A 159 21.60 5.44 -4.56
C VAL A 159 22.94 5.04 -3.94
N LYS A 160 22.96 4.21 -2.89
CA LYS A 160 24.21 3.75 -2.24
C LYS A 160 25.12 3.02 -3.23
N SER A 161 24.54 2.28 -4.17
CA SER A 161 25.29 1.56 -5.22
C SER A 161 25.62 2.40 -6.47
N GLY A 162 25.35 3.70 -6.47
CA GLY A 162 25.57 4.59 -7.63
C GLY A 162 24.65 4.34 -8.84
N ARG A 163 23.60 3.53 -8.68
CA ARG A 163 22.67 3.14 -9.77
C ARG A 163 21.48 4.07 -9.93
N ALA A 164 21.25 4.99 -8.98
CA ALA A 164 20.15 5.93 -9.03
C ALA A 164 20.57 7.30 -8.50
N LYS A 165 19.91 8.35 -9.00
CA LYS A 165 20.11 9.72 -8.52
C LYS A 165 19.42 9.90 -7.14
N PRO A 166 20.02 10.66 -6.20
CA PRO A 166 19.41 10.98 -4.90
C PRO A 166 18.01 11.61 -4.99
N LEU A 167 17.71 12.31 -6.09
CA LEU A 167 16.38 12.86 -6.36
C LEU A 167 15.28 11.79 -6.28
N TRP A 168 15.50 10.60 -6.83
CA TRP A 168 14.50 9.53 -6.81
C TRP A 168 14.23 9.04 -5.40
N LEU A 169 15.28 8.95 -4.57
CA LEU A 169 15.10 8.65 -3.14
C LEU A 169 14.29 9.74 -2.46
N GLY A 170 14.64 11.02 -2.66
CA GLY A 170 13.90 12.15 -2.08
C GLY A 170 12.41 12.12 -2.44
N LEU A 171 12.07 11.83 -3.69
CA LEU A 171 10.69 11.66 -4.14
C LEU A 171 9.98 10.50 -3.43
N MET A 172 10.61 9.33 -3.32
CA MET A 172 10.00 8.17 -2.66
C MET A 172 9.79 8.43 -1.15
N LEU A 173 10.76 9.05 -0.48
CA LEU A 173 10.63 9.42 0.94
C LEU A 173 9.50 10.43 1.14
N ALA A 174 9.41 11.46 0.30
CA ALA A 174 8.33 12.44 0.37
C ALA A 174 6.96 11.77 0.20
N LEU A 175 6.79 10.92 -0.83
CA LEU A 175 5.55 10.18 -1.02
C LEU A 175 5.22 9.27 0.17
N THR A 176 6.23 8.63 0.76
CA THR A 176 6.04 7.77 1.94
C THR A 176 5.55 8.56 3.15
N ILE A 177 6.08 9.77 3.38
CA ILE A 177 5.63 10.69 4.43
C ILE A 177 4.19 11.14 4.19
N TYR A 178 3.83 11.46 2.94
CA TYR A 178 2.45 11.84 2.61
C TYR A 178 1.47 10.66 2.59
N ALA A 179 1.96 9.42 2.52
CA ALA A 179 1.14 8.24 2.77
C ALA A 179 0.86 8.10 4.27
N ARG A 180 1.88 8.25 5.14
CA ARG A 180 1.72 8.23 6.59
C ARG A 180 2.85 8.95 7.34
N PRO A 181 2.59 9.53 8.54
CA PRO A 181 3.61 10.23 9.33
C PRO A 181 4.77 9.34 9.78
N GLU A 182 4.58 8.02 9.92
CA GLU A 182 5.69 7.10 10.24
C GLU A 182 6.77 7.08 9.14
N GLY A 183 6.48 7.61 7.95
CA GLY A 183 7.45 7.85 6.89
C GLY A 183 8.60 8.78 7.30
N TYR A 184 8.41 9.67 8.28
CA TYR A 184 9.51 10.48 8.82
C TYR A 184 10.57 9.61 9.51
N LEU A 185 10.14 8.64 10.32
CA LEU A 185 11.04 7.71 11.00
C LEU A 185 11.78 6.83 9.98
N LEU A 186 11.05 6.29 8.99
CA LEU A 186 11.68 5.51 7.92
C LEU A 186 12.74 6.34 7.16
N SER A 187 12.42 7.60 6.85
CA SER A 187 13.34 8.51 6.18
C SER A 187 14.60 8.73 6.99
N ALA A 188 14.48 8.99 8.29
CA ALA A 188 15.62 9.13 9.19
C ALA A 188 16.50 7.88 9.18
N VAL A 189 15.90 6.69 9.33
CA VAL A 189 16.64 5.41 9.32
C VAL A 189 17.40 5.21 8.00
N LEU A 190 16.75 5.42 6.85
CA LEU A 190 17.38 5.22 5.55
C LEU A 190 18.49 6.24 5.26
N LEU A 191 18.30 7.50 5.65
CA LEU A 191 19.31 8.54 5.48
C LEU A 191 20.51 8.32 6.42
N CYS A 192 20.28 7.91 7.67
CA CYS A 192 21.35 7.51 8.58
C CYS A 192 22.13 6.31 8.00
N TRP A 193 21.44 5.27 7.52
CA TRP A 193 22.08 4.11 6.90
C TRP A 193 22.91 4.47 5.64
N LEU A 194 22.48 5.48 4.88
CA LEU A 194 23.24 6.00 3.74
C LEU A 194 24.49 6.76 4.17
N ALA A 195 24.40 7.55 5.25
CA ALA A 195 25.51 8.31 5.79
C ALA A 195 26.56 7.45 6.49
N LEU A 196 26.17 6.27 6.98
CA LEU A 196 27.12 5.29 7.50
C LEU A 196 27.96 4.75 6.33
N ASP A 197 29.22 5.16 6.34
CA ASP A 197 30.25 4.63 5.45
C ASP A 197 30.37 3.13 5.74
N THR A 198 29.97 2.31 4.77
CA THR A 198 30.36 0.90 4.77
C THR A 198 31.73 0.85 4.15
N SER A 199 32.73 1.34 4.89
CA SER A 199 34.14 1.09 4.62
C SER A 199 34.40 -0.39 4.93
N GLU A 200 34.09 -1.26 3.97
CA GLU A 200 34.63 -2.62 3.86
C GLU A 200 35.18 -2.81 2.46
#